data_AF-A0A7Y3MAW1-F1
#
_entry.id   AF-A0A7Y3MAW1-F1
#
_cell.length_a   1.000
_cell.length_b   1.000
_cell.length_c   1.000
_cell.angle_alpha   90.00
_cell.angle_beta   90.00
_cell.angle_gamma   90.00
#
_symmetry.space_group_name_H-M   'P 1'
#
loop_
_entity.id
_entity.type
_entity.pdbx_description
1 polymer ?
#
loop_
_entity_poly.entity_id
_entity_poly.type
_entity_poly.pdbx_seq_one_letter_code
_entity_poly.pdbx_strand_id
1 'polypeptide(L)'
;MKLKFYKYHGTGNDFIMIDGMTSSLDFDFLTQKKIANLCHRRFGIGADGLIILSPSISNDFKMVYFNSDGNESTMCGNGARCLIKFASDLGHISKKCTFEA
;
A
#
# COMPACT_ATOMS: atom_id res chain seq x y z
N MET A 1 8.82 -6.06 15.93
CA MET A 1 8.76 -6.51 14.53
C MET A 1 9.37 -5.46 13.63
N LYS A 2 10.16 -5.84 12.62
CA LYS A 2 10.64 -4.94 11.56
C LYS A 2 9.79 -5.20 10.32
N LEU A 3 9.13 -4.17 9.79
CA LEU A 3 8.32 -4.26 8.57
C LEU A 3 9.10 -3.57 7.44
N LYS A 4 9.34 -4.30 6.36
CA LYS A 4 9.90 -3.69 5.14
C LYS A 4 8.79 -2.91 4.45
N PHE A 5 9.08 -1.67 4.10
CA PHE A 5 8.18 -0.82 3.33
C PHE A 5 8.97 -0.13 2.22
N TYR A 6 8.23 0.41 1.27
CA TYR A 6 8.76 1.25 0.20
C TYR A 6 7.99 2.56 0.18
N LYS A 7 8.62 3.61 -0.34
CA LYS A 7 8.02 4.94 -0.39
C LYS A 7 7.86 5.35 -1.85
N TYR A 8 6.63 5.64 -2.25
CA TYR A 8 6.28 6.07 -3.60
C TYR A 8 5.49 7.37 -3.54
N HIS A 9 5.50 8.13 -4.63
CA HIS A 9 4.57 9.23 -4.80
C HIS A 9 4.05 9.29 -6.25
N GLY A 10 2.81 9.74 -6.40
CA GLY A 10 2.21 10.11 -7.67
C GLY A 10 1.91 11.59 -7.62
N THR A 11 2.62 12.41 -8.43
CA THR A 11 2.38 13.86 -8.53
C THR A 11 2.29 14.60 -7.18
N GLY A 12 3.17 14.25 -6.23
CA GLY A 12 3.24 14.84 -4.89
C GLY A 12 2.40 14.12 -3.82
N ASN A 13 1.46 13.26 -4.20
CA ASN A 13 0.67 12.46 -3.26
C ASN A 13 1.42 11.16 -2.93
N ASP A 14 1.83 10.98 -1.67
CA ASP A 14 2.86 10.01 -1.27
C ASP A 14 2.35 8.90 -0.34
N PHE A 15 2.83 7.68 -0.57
CA PHE A 15 2.32 6.46 0.08
C PHE A 15 3.43 5.61 0.69
N ILE A 16 3.12 4.99 1.82
CA ILE A 16 3.87 3.86 2.37
C ILE A 16 3.34 2.60 1.68
N MET A 17 4.17 1.94 0.89
CA MET A 17 3.82 0.73 0.15
C MET A 17 4.35 -0.50 0.88
N ILE A 18 3.50 -1.52 1.04
CA ILE A 18 3.86 -2.80 1.64
C ILE A 18 3.58 -3.91 0.65
N ASP A 19 4.54 -4.81 0.49
CA ASP A 19 4.35 -6.07 -0.24
C ASP A 19 3.69 -7.10 0.67
N GLY A 20 2.42 -7.38 0.40
CA GLY A 20 1.63 -8.41 1.07
C GLY A 20 1.43 -9.67 0.22
N MET A 21 2.12 -9.80 -0.92
CA MET A 21 1.97 -10.96 -1.80
C MET A 21 2.49 -12.26 -1.18
N THR A 22 3.39 -12.16 -0.19
CA THR A 22 3.87 -13.31 0.59
C THR A 22 2.94 -13.63 1.76
N SER A 23 2.40 -14.86 1.78
CA SER A 23 1.43 -15.37 2.77
C SER A 23 1.92 -15.52 4.21
N SER A 24 3.15 -15.11 4.52
CA SER A 24 3.73 -15.19 5.87
C SER A 24 3.49 -13.95 6.73
N LEU A 25 2.95 -12.87 6.17
CA LEU A 25 2.72 -11.62 6.90
C LEU A 25 1.23 -11.44 7.18
N ASP A 26 0.87 -11.62 8.45
CA ASP A 26 -0.39 -11.13 8.99
C ASP A 26 -0.29 -9.61 9.24
N PHE A 27 -1.29 -8.86 8.80
CA PHE A 27 -1.37 -7.41 8.92
C PHE A 27 -2.24 -6.95 10.11
N ASP A 28 -2.69 -7.84 10.98
CA ASP A 28 -3.48 -7.51 12.19
C ASP A 28 -2.78 -6.49 13.12
N PHE A 29 -1.45 -6.41 13.07
CA PHE A 29 -0.70 -5.40 13.83
C PHE A 29 -0.84 -3.96 13.28
N LEU A 30 -1.29 -3.80 12.02
CA LEU A 30 -1.57 -2.52 11.37
C LEU A 30 -2.95 -1.99 11.77
N THR A 31 -3.13 -1.76 13.07
CA THR A 31 -4.32 -1.07 13.57
C THR A 31 -4.42 0.35 13.00
N GLN A 32 -5.63 0.91 12.94
CA GLN A 32 -5.87 2.31 12.54
C GLN A 32 -4.89 3.29 13.23
N LYS A 33 -4.76 3.19 14.55
CA LYS A 33 -3.83 4.03 15.33
C LYS A 33 -2.37 3.84 14.89
N LYS A 34 -1.97 2.60 14.57
CA LYS A 34 -0.62 2.32 14.09
C LYS A 34 -0.38 2.93 12.71
N ILE A 35 -1.33 2.78 11.80
CA ILE A 35 -1.27 3.36 10.45
C ILE A 35 -1.20 4.88 10.54
N ALA A 36 -2.06 5.52 11.33
CA ALA A 36 -2.04 6.96 11.53
C ALA A 36 -0.68 7.46 12.06
N ASN A 37 -0.11 6.73 13.03
CA ASN A 37 1.23 7.03 13.54
C ASN A 37 2.33 6.86 12.47
N LEU A 38 2.24 5.86 11.60
CA LEU A 38 3.19 5.67 10.50
C LEU A 38 3.09 6.81 9.47
N CYS A 39 1.88 7.24 9.15
CA CYS A 39 1.61 8.34 8.21
C CYS A 39 1.93 9.74 8.79
N HIS A 40 2.09 9.87 10.12
CA HIS A 40 2.40 11.15 10.75
C HIS A 40 3.76 11.73 10.29
N ARG A 41 3.74 12.88 9.61
CA ARG A 41 4.92 13.45 8.92
C ARG A 41 6.13 13.79 9.79
N ARG A 42 5.93 14.10 11.07
CA ARG A 42 7.04 14.50 11.98
C ARG A 42 7.58 13.39 12.86
N PHE A 43 6.78 12.36 13.11
CA PHE A 43 7.04 11.35 14.15
C PHE A 43 6.89 9.92 13.63
N GLY A 44 6.40 9.74 12.40
CA GLY A 44 6.38 8.50 11.66
C GLY A 44 7.25 8.60 10.40
N ILE A 45 6.92 7.79 9.41
CA ILE A 45 7.54 7.83 8.08
C ILE A 45 7.05 9.08 7.32
N GLY A 46 5.78 9.47 7.55
CA GLY A 46 5.14 10.59 6.87
C GLY A 46 4.59 10.18 5.51
N ALA A 47 3.26 10.25 5.33
CA ALA A 47 2.58 9.88 4.09
C ALA A 47 1.16 10.44 4.06
N ASP A 48 0.58 10.56 2.86
CA ASP A 48 -0.85 10.78 2.70
C ASP A 48 -1.68 9.51 2.92
N GLY A 49 -1.05 8.34 2.81
CA GLY A 49 -1.66 7.06 3.13
C GLY A 49 -0.71 5.87 3.08
N LEU A 50 -1.26 4.69 3.36
CA LEU A 50 -0.58 3.41 3.33
C LEU A 50 -1.33 2.47 2.38
N ILE A 51 -0.60 1.79 1.51
CA ILE A 51 -1.15 0.85 0.55
C ILE A 51 -0.45 -0.50 0.70
N ILE A 52 -1.24 -1.56 0.77
CA ILE A 52 -0.76 -2.95 0.75
C ILE A 52 -1.11 -3.56 -0.60
N LEU A 53 -0.10 -4.12 -1.27
CA LEU A 53 -0.27 -4.98 -2.43
C LEU A 53 -0.59 -6.39 -1.92
N SER A 54 -1.83 -6.83 -2.05
CA SER A 54 -2.31 -8.09 -1.46
C SER A 54 -2.74 -9.10 -2.53
N PRO A 55 -2.73 -10.41 -2.23
CA PRO A 55 -3.33 -11.41 -3.10
C PRO A 55 -4.82 -11.14 -3.34
N SER A 56 -5.30 -11.45 -4.54
CA SER A 56 -6.74 -11.47 -4.88
C SER A 56 -7.13 -12.87 -5.37
N ILE A 57 -8.42 -13.19 -5.26
CA ILE A 57 -8.97 -14.48 -5.71
C ILE A 57 -9.23 -14.46 -7.22
N SER A 58 -9.68 -13.32 -7.76
CA SER A 58 -10.17 -13.19 -9.14
C SER A 58 -9.30 -12.28 -10.02
N ASN A 59 -8.36 -11.55 -9.43
CA ASN A 59 -7.56 -10.53 -10.09
C ASN A 59 -6.07 -10.80 -9.87
N ASP A 60 -5.20 -10.08 -10.58
CA ASP A 60 -3.74 -10.24 -10.40
C ASP A 60 -3.30 -9.91 -8.97
N PHE A 61 -3.97 -8.93 -8.34
CA PHE A 61 -3.80 -8.55 -6.94
C PHE A 61 -4.95 -7.64 -6.47
N LYS A 62 -4.93 -7.29 -5.18
CA LYS A 62 -5.83 -6.35 -4.51
C LYS A 62 -5.04 -5.18 -3.94
N MET A 63 -5.60 -3.99 -4.04
CA MET A 63 -5.19 -2.79 -3.34
C MET A 63 -5.92 -2.74 -1.99
N VAL A 64 -5.18 -2.77 -0.87
CA VAL A 64 -5.76 -2.42 0.43
C VAL A 64 -5.21 -1.04 0.81
N TYR A 65 -6.10 -0.05 0.88
CA TYR A 65 -5.72 1.35 1.02
C TYR A 65 -6.24 1.95 2.32
N PHE A 66 -5.34 2.61 3.05
CA PHE A 66 -5.66 3.37 4.24
C PHE A 66 -5.23 4.83 4.06
N ASN A 67 -6.10 5.76 4.46
CA ASN A 67 -5.77 7.17 4.56
C ASN A 67 -4.77 7.43 5.70
N SER A 68 -4.22 8.64 5.75
CA SER A 68 -3.27 9.07 6.79
C SER A 68 -3.85 9.08 8.22
N ASP A 69 -5.17 9.05 8.39
CA ASP A 69 -5.86 8.89 9.67
C ASP A 69 -6.02 7.41 10.09
N GLY A 70 -5.56 6.48 9.23
CA GLY A 70 -5.60 5.04 9.43
C GLY A 70 -6.92 4.36 9.05
N ASN A 71 -7.93 5.10 8.58
CA ASN A 71 -9.18 4.50 8.10
C ASN A 71 -8.99 3.90 6.70
N GLU A 72 -9.63 2.77 6.45
CA GLU A 72 -9.65 2.16 5.12
C GLU A 72 -10.42 3.05 4.13
N SER A 73 -9.99 3.07 2.88
CA SER A 73 -10.59 3.84 1.80
C SER A 73 -10.60 3.00 0.52
N THR A 74 -11.45 3.38 -0.43
CA THR A 74 -11.76 2.52 -1.58
C THR A 74 -10.74 2.65 -2.70
N MET A 75 -10.46 3.86 -3.19
CA MET A 75 -9.53 4.02 -4.32
C MET A 75 -8.92 5.42 -4.37
N CYS A 76 -7.65 5.48 -4.76
CA CYS A 76 -6.97 6.72 -5.10
C CYS A 76 -6.25 6.55 -6.45
N GLY A 77 -6.52 7.40 -7.43
CA GLY A 77 -5.90 7.31 -8.75
C GLY A 77 -4.38 7.47 -8.73
N ASN A 78 -3.83 8.27 -7.81
CA ASN A 78 -2.38 8.38 -7.62
C ASN A 78 -1.82 7.11 -6.94
N GLY A 79 -2.54 6.58 -5.95
CA GLY A 79 -2.23 5.33 -5.28
C GLY A 79 -2.20 4.16 -6.25
N ALA A 80 -3.18 4.05 -7.16
CA ALA A 80 -3.24 3.04 -8.20
C ALA A 80 -2.03 3.08 -9.13
N ARG A 81 -1.60 4.28 -9.57
CA ARG A 81 -0.38 4.42 -10.39
C ARG A 81 0.87 3.97 -9.63
N CYS A 82 0.97 4.32 -8.34
CA CYS A 82 2.06 3.88 -7.48
C CYS A 82 2.03 2.35 -7.28
N LEU A 83 0.86 1.76 -7.07
CA LEU A 83 0.67 0.33 -6.87
C LEU A 83 1.09 -0.47 -8.11
N ILE A 84 0.68 -0.06 -9.30
CA ILE A 84 1.06 -0.73 -10.55
C ILE A 84 2.57 -0.67 -10.74
N LYS A 85 3.20 0.50 -10.52
CA LYS A 85 4.66 0.62 -10.60
C LYS A 85 5.35 -0.25 -9.56
N PHE A 86 4.84 -0.27 -8.33
CA PHE A 86 5.36 -1.07 -7.23
C PHE A 86 5.28 -2.58 -7.53
N ALA A 87 4.14 -3.07 -8.00
CA ALA A 87 3.98 -4.47 -8.42
C ALA A 87 4.93 -4.84 -9.57
N SER A 88 5.14 -3.92 -10.53
CA SER A 88 6.09 -4.11 -11.64
C SER A 88 7.54 -4.17 -11.15
N ASP A 89 7.94 -3.28 -10.24
CA ASP A 89 9.29 -3.24 -9.67
C ASP A 89 9.64 -4.48 -8.85
N LEU A 90 8.63 -5.10 -8.24
CA LEU A 90 8.78 -6.38 -7.53
C LEU A 90 8.66 -7.61 -8.46
N GLY A 91 8.35 -7.41 -9.74
CA GLY A 91 8.21 -8.50 -10.71
C GLY A 91 6.90 -9.28 -10.60
N HIS A 92 5.88 -8.75 -9.92
CA HIS A 92 4.55 -9.36 -9.86
C HIS A 92 3.76 -9.19 -11.15
N ILE A 93 4.12 -8.22 -12.00
CA ILE A 93 3.50 -7.99 -13.31
C ILE A 93 4.52 -7.63 -14.38
N SER A 94 4.14 -7.80 -15.66
CA SER A 94 5.03 -7.57 -16.81
C SER A 94 4.58 -6.43 -17.75
N LYS A 95 3.30 -6.38 -18.17
CA LYS A 95 2.81 -5.36 -19.14
C LYS A 95 1.41 -4.82 -18.85
N LYS A 96 0.46 -5.69 -18.52
CA LYS A 96 -0.93 -5.34 -18.22
C LYS A 96 -1.38 -6.15 -17.01
N CYS A 97 -2.25 -5.56 -16.20
CA CYS A 97 -2.82 -6.20 -15.04
C CYS A 97 -4.21 -5.63 -14.75
N THR A 98 -4.99 -6.40 -14.01
CA THR A 98 -6.27 -6.01 -13.41
C THR A 98 -6.15 -6.23 -11.91
N PHE A 99 -6.62 -5.28 -11.11
CA PHE A 99 -6.59 -5.38 -9.66
C PHE A 99 -7.93 -4.98 -9.05
N GLU A 100 -8.20 -5.52 -7.86
CA GLU A 100 -9.34 -5.15 -7.02
C GLU A 100 -8.97 -3.94 -6.15
N ALA A 101 -9.89 -2.98 -6.01
CA ALA A 101 -9.73 -1.81 -5.13
C ALA A 101 -10.96 -1.69 -4.22
#